data_AF-A0A7W4VNR4-F1
#
_entry.id   AF-A0A7W4VNR4-F1
#
_cell.length_a   1.000
_cell.length_b   1.000
_cell.length_c   1.000
_cell.angle_alpha   90.00
_cell.angle_beta   90.00
_cell.angle_gamma   90.00
#
_symmetry.space_group_name_H-M   'P 1'
#
loop_
_entity.id
_entity.type
_entity.pdbx_description
1 polymer ?
#
loop_
_entity_poly.entity_id
_entity_poly.type
_entity_poly.pdbx_seq_one_letter_code
_entity_poly.pdbx_strand_id
1 'polypeptide(L)'
;MTSNGTQCEGNRMQIEVLEEASPPGADDVTAGLRAHVIEKTGPLPLIPLTLLLRDDESRVRGGIRGAVALCWLQVDHFWVDEDLRGQGYGSRLLDMAEEAARMHGAIGAHLTTSTFQAEGFYQKQGYAEIGRLKDRPPGHDRIWMAKRWG
;
A
#
# COMPACT_ATOMS: atom_id res chain seq x y z
N MET A 1 3.17 -65.79 0.00
CA MET A 1 3.56 -64.97 -1.15
C MET A 1 3.14 -63.54 -0.84
N THR A 2 4.08 -62.63 -1.02
CA THR A 2 4.16 -61.24 -0.57
C THR A 2 2.89 -60.41 -0.79
N SER A 3 2.30 -59.96 0.32
CA SER A 3 1.57 -58.69 0.39
C SER A 3 2.61 -57.57 0.45
N ASN A 4 2.66 -56.71 -0.56
CA ASN A 4 3.28 -55.39 -0.43
C ASN A 4 2.35 -54.40 -1.13
N GLY A 5 1.41 -53.86 -0.36
CA GLY A 5 0.74 -52.63 -0.72
C GLY A 5 1.76 -51.51 -0.61
N THR A 6 2.24 -51.02 -1.76
CA THR A 6 2.94 -49.74 -1.82
C THR A 6 1.92 -48.65 -1.54
N GLN A 7 1.87 -48.21 -0.29
CA GLN A 7 1.12 -47.03 0.10
C GLN A 7 1.87 -45.81 -0.41
N CYS A 8 1.36 -45.18 -1.46
CA CYS A 8 1.81 -43.86 -1.88
C CYS A 8 1.49 -42.89 -0.73
N GLU A 9 2.50 -42.44 0.01
CA GLU A 9 2.36 -41.34 0.96
C GLU A 9 2.00 -40.08 0.17
N GLY A 10 0.71 -39.77 0.10
CA GLY A 10 0.25 -38.49 -0.44
C GLY A 10 0.82 -37.35 0.40
N ASN A 11 1.21 -36.25 -0.25
CA ASN A 11 1.69 -35.05 0.43
C ASN A 11 0.69 -34.62 1.51
N ARG A 12 1.07 -34.78 2.78
CA ARG A 12 0.28 -34.29 3.91
C ARG A 12 0.47 -32.79 4.02
N MET A 13 -0.60 -32.04 3.78
CA MET A 13 -0.62 -30.59 4.01
C MET A 13 -0.68 -30.30 5.51
N GLN A 14 0.05 -29.30 5.96
CA GLN A 14 0.06 -28.81 7.33
C GLN A 14 -0.13 -27.29 7.32
N ILE A 15 -0.72 -26.75 8.40
CA ILE A 15 -0.93 -25.31 8.58
C ILE A 15 -0.11 -24.88 9.79
N GLU A 16 0.70 -23.85 9.61
CA GLU A 16 1.57 -23.28 10.64
C GLU A 16 1.16 -21.83 10.92
N VAL A 17 1.33 -21.39 12.16
CA VAL A 17 1.09 -20.01 12.60
C VAL A 17 2.40 -19.44 13.08
N LEU A 18 2.88 -18.40 12.41
CA LEU A 18 4.15 -17.72 12.69
C LEU A 18 3.86 -16.23 12.96
N GLU A 19 4.35 -15.69 14.06
CA GLU A 19 4.05 -14.31 14.52
C GLU A 19 5.24 -13.34 14.37
N GLU A 20 6.17 -13.67 13.50
CA GLU A 20 7.35 -12.85 13.21
C GLU A 20 7.05 -11.81 12.13
N ALA A 21 7.82 -10.71 12.08
CA ALA A 21 7.60 -9.66 11.07
C ALA A 21 7.91 -10.14 9.64
N SER A 22 8.79 -11.14 9.48
CA SER A 22 9.22 -11.70 8.20
C SER A 22 9.57 -13.18 8.38
N PRO A 23 8.58 -14.07 8.61
CA PRO A 23 8.83 -15.48 8.83
C PRO A 23 9.30 -16.17 7.54
N PRO A 24 10.02 -17.30 7.64
CA PRO A 24 10.34 -18.14 6.48
C PRO A 24 9.08 -18.48 5.68
N GLY A 25 9.14 -18.36 4.35
CA GLY A 25 8.02 -18.64 3.45
C GLY A 25 7.01 -17.51 3.25
N ALA A 26 7.12 -16.37 3.96
CA ALA A 26 6.24 -15.21 3.71
C ALA A 26 6.35 -14.67 2.27
N ASP A 27 7.57 -14.68 1.73
CA ASP A 27 7.83 -14.27 0.35
C ASP A 27 7.24 -15.27 -0.67
N ASP A 28 7.18 -16.57 -0.33
CA ASP A 28 6.56 -17.59 -1.20
C ASP A 28 5.05 -17.39 -1.31
N VAL A 29 4.38 -17.02 -0.22
CA VAL A 29 2.95 -16.63 -0.23
C VAL A 29 2.73 -15.44 -1.16
N THR A 30 3.59 -14.42 -1.03
CA THR A 30 3.54 -13.21 -1.87
C THR A 30 3.80 -13.54 -3.34
N ALA A 31 4.77 -14.41 -3.63
CA ALA A 31 5.11 -14.85 -4.98
C ALA A 31 3.97 -15.66 -5.63
N GLY A 32 3.32 -16.55 -4.87
CA GLY A 32 2.17 -17.32 -5.32
C GLY A 32 0.98 -16.43 -5.70
N LEU A 33 0.64 -15.45 -4.85
CA LEU A 33 -0.40 -14.46 -5.16
C LEU A 33 -0.02 -13.63 -6.40
N ARG A 34 1.23 -13.18 -6.49
CA ARG A 34 1.72 -12.40 -7.63
C ARG A 34 1.62 -13.18 -8.95
N ALA A 35 1.98 -14.46 -8.94
CA ALA A 35 1.84 -15.33 -10.12
C ALA A 35 0.37 -15.43 -10.55
N HIS A 36 -0.56 -15.60 -9.60
CA HIS A 36 -1.99 -15.64 -9.89
C HIS A 36 -2.51 -14.31 -10.44
N VAL A 37 -2.08 -13.17 -9.89
CA VAL A 37 -2.42 -11.84 -10.42
C VAL A 37 -1.96 -11.70 -11.86
N ILE A 38 -0.70 -12.06 -12.17
CA ILE A 38 -0.17 -12.01 -13.53
C ILE A 38 -0.97 -12.90 -14.49
N GLU A 39 -1.37 -14.10 -14.04
CA GLU A 39 -2.23 -15.00 -14.83
C GLU A 39 -3.57 -14.35 -15.20
N LYS A 40 -4.17 -13.56 -14.29
CA LYS A 40 -5.51 -12.96 -14.49
C LYS A 40 -5.48 -11.60 -15.16
N THR A 41 -4.48 -10.77 -14.88
CA THR A 41 -4.43 -9.37 -15.34
C THR A 41 -3.40 -9.14 -16.46
N GLY A 42 -2.58 -10.15 -16.76
CA GLY A 42 -1.33 -9.94 -17.47
C GLY A 42 -0.28 -9.26 -16.58
N PRO A 43 0.95 -9.06 -17.10
CA PRO A 43 2.01 -8.40 -16.36
C PRO A 43 1.69 -6.92 -16.19
N LEU A 44 1.47 -6.50 -14.95
CA LEU A 44 1.33 -5.09 -14.57
C LEU A 44 2.54 -4.65 -13.75
N PRO A 45 2.98 -3.39 -13.90
CA PRO A 45 4.10 -2.87 -13.12
C PRO A 45 3.77 -2.83 -11.62
N LEU A 46 4.77 -3.20 -10.81
CA LEU A 46 4.82 -2.93 -9.39
C LEU A 46 6.03 -2.03 -9.15
N ILE A 47 5.78 -0.74 -8.95
CA ILE A 47 6.84 0.27 -8.90
C ILE A 47 6.80 0.94 -7.53
N PRO A 48 7.76 0.63 -6.63
CA PRO A 48 7.89 1.36 -5.38
C PRO A 48 8.09 2.85 -5.64
N LEU A 49 7.40 3.69 -4.86
CA LEU A 49 7.49 5.14 -4.95
C LEU A 49 7.78 5.71 -3.56
N THR A 50 8.87 6.46 -3.44
CA THR A 50 9.22 7.15 -2.19
C THR A 50 9.68 8.56 -2.51
N LEU A 51 9.02 9.56 -1.91
CA LEU A 51 9.39 10.96 -1.97
C LEU A 51 9.82 11.40 -0.57
N LEU A 52 10.94 12.11 -0.48
CA LEU A 52 11.50 12.58 0.78
C LEU A 52 11.63 14.09 0.75
N LEU A 53 11.04 14.75 1.74
CA LEU A 53 11.31 16.16 2.06
C LEU A 53 12.49 16.19 3.03
N ARG A 54 13.58 16.84 2.63
CA ARG A 54 14.77 16.99 3.46
C ARG A 54 15.09 18.45 3.72
N ASP A 55 15.64 18.73 4.89
CA ASP A 55 16.25 20.04 5.20
C ASP A 55 17.70 20.12 4.69
N ASP A 56 18.34 21.27 4.92
CA ASP A 56 19.71 21.54 4.49
C ASP A 56 20.76 20.63 5.16
N GLU A 57 20.41 20.02 6.30
CA GLU A 57 21.21 19.02 7.01
C GLU A 57 20.92 17.58 6.54
N SER A 58 20.18 17.43 5.44
CA SER A 58 19.76 16.15 4.86
C SER A 58 18.83 15.30 5.75
N ARG A 59 18.25 15.85 6.82
CA ARG A 59 17.31 15.12 7.68
C ARG A 59 15.94 15.02 6.99
N VAL A 60 15.26 13.89 7.14
CA VAL A 60 13.91 13.71 6.60
C VAL A 60 12.90 14.45 7.48
N ARG A 61 12.22 15.44 6.92
CA ARG A 61 11.19 16.27 7.58
C ARG A 61 9.78 16.01 7.03
N GLY A 62 9.65 15.00 6.17
CA GLY A 62 8.38 14.60 5.57
C GLY A 62 8.61 13.66 4.40
N GLY A 63 7.53 13.08 3.90
CA GLY A 63 7.61 12.23 2.72
C GLY A 63 6.39 11.36 2.50
N ILE A 64 6.39 10.70 1.34
CA ILE A 64 5.39 9.71 0.92
C ILE A 64 6.12 8.40 0.65
N ARG A 65 5.55 7.29 1.12
CA ARG A 65 5.92 5.93 0.71
C ARG A 65 4.69 5.23 0.17
N GLY A 66 4.84 4.55 -0.96
CA GLY A 66 3.78 3.81 -1.62
C GLY A 66 4.31 3.00 -2.80
N ALA A 67 3.40 2.60 -3.67
CA ALA A 67 3.76 1.96 -4.94
C ALA A 67 2.67 2.20 -6.00
N VAL A 68 3.08 2.18 -7.27
CA VAL A 68 2.14 1.96 -8.37
C VAL A 68 1.95 0.46 -8.54
N ALA A 69 0.73 -0.01 -8.38
CA ALA A 69 0.34 -1.40 -8.54
C ALA A 69 -1.06 -1.48 -9.13
N LEU A 70 -1.31 -2.45 -10.00
CA LEU A 70 -2.63 -2.66 -10.62
C LEU A 70 -3.23 -1.39 -11.26
N CYS A 71 -2.37 -0.59 -11.89
CA CYS A 71 -2.71 0.69 -12.51
C CYS A 71 -3.17 1.80 -11.53
N TRP A 72 -2.89 1.68 -10.23
CA TRP A 72 -3.18 2.74 -9.26
C TRP A 72 -1.95 3.05 -8.41
N LEU A 73 -1.82 4.31 -7.98
CA LEU A 73 -0.94 4.66 -6.87
C LEU A 73 -1.61 4.28 -5.55
N GLN A 74 -0.99 3.41 -4.77
CA GLN A 74 -1.31 3.22 -3.37
C GLN A 74 -0.35 4.04 -2.51
N VAL A 75 -0.87 4.98 -1.72
CA VAL A 75 -0.09 5.69 -0.70
C VAL A 75 -0.22 4.94 0.63
N ASP A 76 0.89 4.37 1.10
CA ASP A 76 0.94 3.60 2.36
C ASP A 76 1.21 4.51 3.56
N HIS A 77 2.16 5.41 3.41
CA HIS A 77 2.60 6.32 4.47
C HIS A 77 2.76 7.73 3.92
N PHE A 78 2.26 8.70 4.66
CA PHE A 78 2.43 10.11 4.37
C PHE A 78 2.53 10.89 5.67
N TRP A 79 3.61 11.64 5.80
CA TRP A 79 3.88 12.45 6.97
C TRP A 79 4.58 13.75 6.58
N VAL A 80 4.26 14.82 7.30
CA VAL A 80 4.99 16.08 7.29
C VAL A 80 5.21 16.47 8.75
N ASP A 81 6.46 16.82 9.05
CA ASP A 81 6.88 17.35 10.33
C ASP A 81 5.99 18.52 10.78
N GLU A 82 5.68 18.57 12.06
CA GLU A 82 4.67 19.48 12.59
C GLU A 82 4.98 20.95 12.31
N ASP A 83 6.24 21.34 12.42
CA ASP A 83 6.70 22.71 12.17
C ASP A 83 6.51 23.15 10.72
N LEU A 84 6.42 22.19 9.80
CA LEU A 84 6.28 22.41 8.36
C LEU A 84 4.82 22.33 7.87
N ARG A 85 3.88 22.00 8.77
CA ARG A 85 2.46 21.95 8.40
C ARG A 85 1.91 23.34 8.12
N GLY A 86 0.91 23.41 7.24
CA GLY A 86 0.34 24.68 6.79
C GLY A 86 1.20 25.45 5.77
N GLN A 87 2.42 24.99 5.48
CA GLN A 87 3.33 25.65 4.52
C GLN A 87 3.25 25.07 3.09
N GLY A 88 2.28 24.19 2.82
CA GLY A 88 2.03 23.64 1.48
C GLY A 88 2.89 22.42 1.08
N TYR A 89 3.86 22.00 1.90
CA TYR A 89 4.69 20.83 1.59
C TYR A 89 3.89 19.54 1.39
N GLY A 90 2.80 19.36 2.15
CA GLY A 90 1.95 18.19 2.02
C GLY A 90 1.31 18.09 0.62
N SER A 91 0.67 19.16 0.16
CA SER A 91 0.08 19.20 -1.18
C SER A 91 1.14 18.96 -2.25
N ARG A 92 2.29 19.63 -2.14
CA ARG A 92 3.41 19.46 -3.09
C ARG A 92 3.92 18.03 -3.16
N LEU A 93 4.10 17.35 -2.01
CA LEU A 93 4.51 15.95 -1.98
C LEU A 93 3.47 15.05 -2.66
N LEU A 94 2.18 15.26 -2.39
CA LEU A 94 1.12 14.47 -2.99
C LEU A 94 1.03 14.68 -4.49
N ASP A 95 1.08 15.93 -4.95
CA ASP A 95 1.07 16.28 -6.38
C ASP A 95 2.23 15.63 -7.14
N MET A 96 3.44 15.68 -6.57
CA MET A 96 4.62 15.04 -7.15
C MET A 96 4.49 13.51 -7.18
N ALA A 97 3.88 12.90 -6.16
CA ALA A 97 3.64 11.46 -6.13
C ALA A 97 2.60 11.04 -7.18
N GLU A 98 1.50 11.80 -7.31
CA GLU A 98 0.49 11.56 -8.34
C GLU A 98 1.08 11.69 -9.74
N GLU A 99 1.92 12.70 -9.99
CA GLU A 99 2.56 12.89 -11.29
C GLU A 99 3.54 11.76 -11.63
N ALA A 100 4.37 11.35 -10.67
CA ALA A 100 5.23 10.19 -10.83
C ALA A 100 4.44 8.92 -11.15
N ALA A 101 3.29 8.73 -10.51
CA ALA A 101 2.44 7.59 -10.76
C ALA A 101 1.78 7.63 -12.16
N ARG A 102 1.35 8.80 -12.64
CA ARG A 102 0.83 8.97 -14.01
C ARG A 102 1.86 8.56 -15.06
N MET A 103 3.14 8.94 -14.86
CA MET A 103 4.23 8.52 -15.75
C MET A 103 4.41 6.99 -15.82
N HIS A 104 3.94 6.27 -14.80
CA HIS A 104 3.96 4.81 -14.74
C HIS A 104 2.63 4.16 -15.16
N GLY A 105 1.73 4.92 -15.78
CA GLY A 105 0.46 4.42 -16.31
C GLY A 105 -0.61 4.21 -15.24
N ALA A 106 -0.44 4.80 -14.04
CA ALA A 106 -1.53 4.80 -13.08
C ALA A 106 -2.70 5.66 -13.58
N ILE A 107 -3.93 5.19 -13.31
CA ILE A 107 -5.20 5.83 -13.69
C ILE A 107 -5.87 6.55 -12.51
N GLY A 108 -5.24 6.50 -11.34
CA GLY A 108 -5.72 7.12 -10.13
C GLY A 108 -4.80 6.81 -8.95
N ALA A 109 -5.15 7.38 -7.80
CA ALA A 109 -4.50 7.14 -6.53
C ALA A 109 -5.52 6.77 -5.45
N HIS A 110 -5.12 5.96 -4.49
CA HIS A 110 -5.90 5.64 -3.30
C HIS A 110 -5.02 5.52 -2.07
N LEU A 111 -5.65 5.67 -0.91
CA LEU A 111 -4.99 5.63 0.38
C LEU A 111 -5.96 5.28 1.48
N THR A 112 -5.41 5.03 2.67
CA THR A 112 -6.21 5.03 3.89
C THR A 112 -5.77 6.15 4.82
N THR A 113 -6.73 6.74 5.51
CA THR A 113 -6.49 7.72 6.56
C THR A 113 -7.37 7.41 7.76
N SER A 114 -7.18 8.10 8.88
CA SER A 114 -8.04 7.97 10.05
C SER A 114 -8.64 9.31 10.44
N THR A 115 -9.69 9.32 11.27
CA THR A 115 -10.34 10.57 11.71
C THR A 115 -9.42 11.45 12.58
N PHE A 116 -8.41 10.88 13.22
CA PHE A 116 -7.33 11.65 13.88
C PHE A 116 -6.25 12.16 12.91
N GLN A 117 -6.32 11.76 11.64
CA GLN A 117 -5.49 12.25 10.56
C GLN A 117 -6.29 13.24 9.70
N ALA A 118 -5.76 13.54 8.50
CA ALA A 118 -6.19 14.66 7.71
C ALA A 118 -7.20 14.27 6.59
N GLU A 119 -8.38 13.75 6.95
CA GLU A 119 -9.47 13.48 5.98
C GLU A 119 -9.76 14.72 5.10
N GLY A 120 -9.96 15.87 5.76
CA GLY A 120 -10.23 17.14 5.08
C GLY A 120 -9.08 17.64 4.21
N PHE A 121 -7.83 17.20 4.46
CA PHE A 121 -6.72 17.50 3.56
C PHE A 121 -6.90 16.76 2.23
N TYR A 122 -7.16 15.45 2.25
CA TYR A 122 -7.31 14.66 1.01
C TYR A 122 -8.55 15.05 0.21
N GLN A 123 -9.66 15.40 0.89
CA GLN A 123 -10.85 15.95 0.24
C GLN A 123 -10.52 17.22 -0.57
N LYS A 124 -9.71 18.13 -0.01
CA LYS A 124 -9.24 19.33 -0.72
C LYS A 124 -8.32 19.01 -1.91
N GLN A 125 -7.63 17.86 -1.89
CA GLN A 125 -6.81 17.37 -3.00
C GLN A 125 -7.62 16.60 -4.06
N GLY A 126 -8.95 16.52 -3.90
CA GLY A 126 -9.86 15.87 -4.85
C GLY A 126 -10.06 14.38 -4.63
N TYR A 127 -9.69 13.84 -3.47
CA TYR A 127 -10.01 12.47 -3.10
C TYR A 127 -11.43 12.38 -2.56
N ALA A 128 -12.16 11.36 -2.98
CA ALA A 128 -13.47 11.00 -2.44
C ALA A 128 -13.35 9.83 -1.47
N GLU A 129 -14.18 9.80 -0.43
CA GLU A 129 -14.35 8.61 0.41
C GLU A 129 -14.98 7.48 -0.42
N ILE A 130 -14.37 6.29 -0.36
CA ILE A 130 -14.86 5.07 -1.01
C ILE A 130 -15.22 3.97 0.01
N GLY A 131 -14.94 4.19 1.29
CA GLY A 131 -15.30 3.28 2.36
C GLY A 131 -14.83 3.77 3.73
N ARG A 132 -15.50 3.29 4.78
CA ARG A 132 -15.21 3.66 6.17
C ARG A 132 -15.47 2.49 7.12
N LEU A 133 -14.51 2.26 8.01
CA LEU A 133 -14.59 1.33 9.11
C LEU A 133 -14.61 2.14 10.40
N LYS A 134 -15.76 2.10 11.08
CA LYS A 134 -15.95 2.82 12.33
C LYS A 134 -15.19 2.18 13.47
N ASP A 135 -14.83 2.99 14.46
CA ASP A 135 -14.28 2.54 15.75
C ASP A 135 -12.96 1.75 15.63
N ARG A 136 -12.09 2.18 14.71
CA ARG A 136 -10.74 1.65 14.48
C ARG A 136 -9.66 2.76 14.45
N PRO A 137 -8.84 2.89 15.50
CA PRO A 137 -9.03 2.29 16.84
C PRO A 137 -10.29 2.86 17.52
N PRO A 138 -10.71 2.29 18.66
CA PRO A 138 -11.89 2.79 19.37
C PRO A 138 -11.87 4.32 19.53
N GLY A 139 -12.97 4.98 19.19
CA GLY A 139 -13.12 6.44 19.16
C GLY A 139 -12.68 7.13 17.86
N HIS A 140 -12.16 6.39 16.88
CA HIS A 140 -11.73 6.91 15.58
C HIS A 140 -12.22 6.04 14.43
N ASP A 141 -12.32 6.58 13.22
CA ASP A 141 -12.62 5.75 12.04
C ASP A 141 -11.38 5.59 11.17
N ARG A 142 -11.35 4.49 10.42
CA ARG A 142 -10.46 4.27 9.27
C ARG A 142 -11.25 4.55 8.00
N ILE A 143 -10.70 5.39 7.13
CA ILE A 143 -11.35 5.87 5.92
C ILE A 143 -10.48 5.49 4.73
N TRP A 144 -11.09 4.92 3.69
CA TRP A 144 -10.47 4.67 2.39
C TRP A 144 -10.88 5.79 1.45
N MET A 145 -9.89 6.37 0.78
CA MET A 145 -10.11 7.48 -0.13
C MET A 145 -9.45 7.20 -1.48
N ALA A 146 -10.09 7.64 -2.56
CA ALA A 146 -9.56 7.48 -3.91
C ALA A 146 -9.81 8.73 -4.77
N LYS A 147 -8.90 8.96 -5.70
CA LYS A 147 -8.97 9.98 -6.74
C LYS A 147 -8.65 9.31 -8.07
N ARG A 148 -9.65 9.23 -8.95
CA ARG A 148 -9.47 8.76 -10.33
C ARG A 148 -9.08 9.95 -11.21
N TRP A 149 -8.13 9.75 -12.12
CA TRP A 149 -7.78 10.75 -13.13
C TRP A 149 -8.57 10.47 -14.42
N GLY A 150 -8.87 11.55 -15.16
CA GLY A 150 -9.56 11.50 -16.45
C GLY A 150 -8.63 11.15 -17.59
#